data_AF-A0A925ZKT5-F1
#
_entry.id   AF-A0A925ZKT5-F1
#
_cell.length_a   1.000
_cell.length_b   1.000
_cell.length_c   1.000
_cell.angle_alpha   90.00
_cell.angle_beta   90.00
_cell.angle_gamma   90.00
#
_symmetry.space_group_name_H-M   'P 1'
#
loop_
_entity.id
_entity.type
_entity.pdbx_description
1 polymer ?
#
loop_
_entity_poly.entity_id
_entity_poly.type
_entity_poly.pdbx_seq_one_letter_code
_entity_poly.pdbx_strand_id
1 'polypeptide(L)' 'MSTERLEVLLRGLHRETLPCPLTPANLAGHGLQDDTATLLATLRGLDRAGVHAVVVSVLAERMAAAAAAQRKAQA' A
#
# COMPACT_ATOMS: atom_id res chain seq x y z
N MET A 1 8.74 -1.96 2.78
CA MET A 1 7.84 -2.35 1.68
C MET A 1 8.14 -1.56 0.40
N SER A 2 8.27 -2.26 -0.73
CA SER A 2 8.49 -1.67 -2.06
C SER A 2 7.21 -1.03 -2.63
N THR A 3 7.33 -0.31 -3.75
CA THR A 3 6.18 0.34 -4.41
C THR A 3 5.27 -0.69 -5.05
N GLU A 4 5.82 -1.74 -5.66
CA GLU A 4 5.07 -2.83 -6.30
C GLU A 4 4.17 -3.55 -5.29
N ARG A 5 4.66 -3.71 -4.06
CA ARG A 5 3.88 -4.34 -2.97
C ARG A 5 2.77 -3.43 -2.46
N LEU A 6 2.96 -2.11 -2.45
CA LEU A 6 1.88 -1.15 -2.19
C LEU A 6 0.82 -1.18 -3.29
N GLU A 7 1.21 -1.37 -4.55
CA GLU A 7 0.25 -1.52 -5.65
C GLU A 7 -0.58 -2.79 -5.53
N VAL A 8 0.03 -3.91 -5.10
CA VAL A 8 -0.70 -5.16 -4.80
C VAL A 8 -1.73 -4.91 -3.69
N LEU A 9 -1.32 -4.23 -2.62
CA LEU A 9 -2.22 -3.86 -1.51
C LEU A 9 -3.39 -2.99 -2.02
N LEU A 10 -3.10 -1.92 -2.76
CA LEU A 10 -4.12 -1.03 -3.32
C LEU A 10 -5.09 -1.77 -4.24
N ARG A 11 -4.56 -2.64 -5.10
CA ARG A 11 -5.37 -3.43 -6.03
C ARG A 11 -6.34 -4.35 -5.29
N GLY A 12 -5.88 -5.00 -4.21
CA GLY A 12 -6.73 -5.83 -3.36
C GLY A 12 -7.84 -5.04 -2.66
N LEU A 13 -7.52 -3.85 -2.16
CA LEU A 13 -8.51 -2.95 -1.53
C LEU A 13 -9.55 -2.46 -2.54
N HIS A 14 -9.09 -1.99 -3.70
CA HIS A 14 -9.94 -1.43 -4.76
C HIS A 14 -10.86 -2.48 -5.39
N ARG A 15 -10.36 -3.71 -5.59
CA ARG A 15 -11.16 -4.84 -6.11
C ARG A 15 -11.98 -5.54 -5.04
N GLU A 16 -11.92 -5.05 -3.81
CA GLU A 16 -12.59 -5.63 -2.63
C GLU A 16 -12.19 -7.08 -2.31
N THR A 17 -11.11 -7.60 -2.90
CA THR A 17 -10.57 -8.93 -2.60
C THR A 17 -9.79 -8.96 -1.28
N LEU A 18 -9.38 -7.79 -0.79
CA LEU A 18 -8.74 -7.62 0.51
C LEU A 18 -9.72 -6.96 1.50
N PRO A 19 -10.33 -7.73 2.42
CA PRO A 19 -11.28 -7.19 3.38
C PRO A 19 -10.59 -6.38 4.49
N CYS A 20 -11.31 -5.40 5.03
CA CYS A 20 -10.93 -4.67 6.22
C CYS A 20 -11.79 -5.14 7.42
N PRO A 21 -11.23 -5.28 8.64
CA PRO A 21 -9.85 -4.98 9.01
C PRO A 21 -8.83 -5.92 8.35
N LEU A 22 -7.63 -5.40 8.08
CA LEU A 22 -6.54 -6.21 7.54
C LEU A 22 -6.15 -7.29 8.56
N THR A 23 -5.88 -8.50 8.09
CA THR A 23 -5.49 -9.64 8.91
C THR A 23 -4.25 -10.32 8.34
N PRO A 24 -3.46 -11.04 9.13
CA PRO A 24 -2.33 -11.80 8.60
C PRO A 24 -2.74 -12.75 7.47
N ALA A 25 -3.89 -13.42 7.60
CA ALA A 25 -4.39 -14.36 6.62
C ALA A 25 -4.73 -13.69 5.27
N ASN A 26 -5.41 -12.53 5.30
CA ASN A 26 -5.80 -11.86 4.06
C ASN A 26 -4.60 -11.22 3.33
N LEU A 27 -3.59 -10.75 4.08
CA LEU A 27 -2.33 -10.27 3.53
C LEU A 27 -1.53 -11.40 2.89
N ALA A 28 -1.42 -12.55 3.55
CA ALA A 28 -0.76 -13.74 3.00
C ALA A 28 -1.41 -14.20 1.69
N GLY A 29 -2.75 -14.16 1.59
CA GLY A 29 -3.48 -14.50 0.36
C GLY A 29 -3.13 -13.59 -0.84
N HIS A 30 -2.54 -12.42 -0.60
CA HIS A 30 -2.07 -11.50 -1.63
C HIS A 30 -0.53 -11.48 -1.76
N GLY A 31 0.18 -12.43 -1.15
CA GLY A 31 1.65 -12.48 -1.15
C GLY A 31 2.31 -11.40 -0.29
N LEU A 32 1.56 -10.81 0.65
CA LEU A 32 2.01 -9.73 1.53
C LEU A 32 2.45 -10.20 2.93
N GLN A 33 2.66 -11.51 3.12
CA GLN A 33 2.98 -12.10 4.43
C GLN A 33 4.22 -11.46 5.08
N ASP A 34 5.25 -11.13 4.29
CA ASP A 34 6.51 -10.57 4.79
C ASP A 34 6.37 -9.14 5.32
N ASP A 35 5.33 -8.40 4.91
CA ASP A 35 5.07 -7.04 5.41
C ASP A 35 3.95 -7.02 6.47
N THR A 36 3.44 -8.17 6.91
CA THR A 36 2.32 -8.25 7.87
C THR A 36 2.58 -7.42 9.12
N ALA A 37 3.77 -7.53 9.72
CA ALA A 37 4.12 -6.78 10.93
C ALA A 37 4.05 -5.27 10.69
N THR A 38 4.65 -4.80 9.59
CA THR A 38 4.68 -3.38 9.22
C THR A 38 3.29 -2.84 8.89
N LEU A 39 2.52 -3.59 8.08
CA LEU A 39 1.17 -3.19 7.67
C LEU A 39 0.21 -3.15 8.85
N LEU A 40 0.23 -4.16 9.72
CA LEU A 40 -0.63 -4.17 10.90
C LEU A 40 -0.15 -3.22 12.00
N ALA A 41 1.12 -2.85 12.05
CA ALA A 41 1.57 -1.77 12.94
C ALA A 41 1.07 -0.40 12.47
N THR A 42 0.97 -0.18 11.16
CA THR A 42 0.67 1.14 10.57
C THR A 42 -0.82 1.36 10.33
N LEU A 43 -1.53 0.32 9.88
CA LEU A 43 -2.90 0.43 9.35
C LEU A 43 -3.96 -0.16 10.28
N ARG A 44 -3.56 -0.82 11.38
CA ARG A 44 -4.51 -1.41 12.33
C ARG A 44 -5.35 -0.31 12.98
N GLY A 45 -6.65 -0.59 13.09
CA GLY A 45 -7.62 0.35 13.66
C GLY A 45 -8.21 1.32 12.64
N LEU A 46 -7.65 1.40 11.43
CA LEU A 46 -8.28 2.12 10.33
C LEU A 46 -9.43 1.32 9.72
N ASP A 47 -10.47 2.03 9.33
CA ASP A 47 -11.55 1.48 8.51
C ASP A 47 -11.11 1.37 7.04
N ARG A 48 -11.97 0.80 6.20
CA ARG A 48 -11.68 0.61 4.77
C ARG A 48 -11.28 1.93 4.09
N ALA A 49 -12.00 3.01 4.38
CA ALA A 49 -11.74 4.32 3.78
C ALA A 49 -10.37 4.87 4.21
N GLY A 50 -10.03 4.76 5.49
CA GLY A 50 -8.74 5.18 6.04
C GLY A 50 -7.57 4.38 5.48
N VAL A 51 -7.69 3.05 5.42
CA VAL A 51 -6.66 2.19 4.80
C VAL A 51 -6.46 2.58 3.34
N HIS A 52 -7.54 2.75 2.57
CA HIS A 52 -7.46 3.13 1.16
C HIS A 52 -6.81 4.51 0.98
N ALA A 53 -7.21 5.50 1.77
CA ALA A 53 -6.66 6.85 1.72
C ALA A 53 -5.14 6.86 1.98
N VAL A 54 -4.68 6.16 3.03
CA VAL A 54 -3.25 6.08 3.35
C VAL A 54 -2.46 5.43 2.21
N VAL A 55 -2.93 4.30 1.69
CA VAL A 55 -2.21 3.59 0.63
C VAL A 55 -2.13 4.41 -0.66
N VAL A 56 -3.22 5.09 -1.05
CA VAL A 56 -3.24 5.98 -2.22
C VAL A 56 -2.28 7.16 -2.04
N SER A 57 -2.32 7.83 -0.89
CA SER A 57 -1.43 8.98 -0.61
C SER A 57 0.04 8.59 -0.69
N VAL A 58 0.43 7.48 -0.04
CA VAL A 58 1.83 7.01 -0.06
C VAL A 58 2.28 6.66 -1.48
N LEU A 59 1.43 6.01 -2.29
CA LEU A 59 1.74 5.72 -3.69
C LEU A 59 1.91 7.01 -4.50
N ALA A 60 1.00 7.97 -4.36
CA ALA A 60 1.07 9.25 -5.06
C ALA A 60 2.35 10.03 -4.71
N GLU A 61 2.71 10.08 -3.42
CA GLU A 61 3.95 10.72 -2.96
C GLU A 61 5.21 10.06 -3.55
N ARG A 62 5.25 8.73 -3.57
CA ARG A 62 6.37 7.97 -4.17
C ARG A 62 6.49 8.22 -5.68
N MET A 63 5.36 8.22 -6.40
CA MET A 63 5.33 8.51 -7.83
C MET A 63 5.77 9.94 -8.14
N ALA A 64 5.32 10.91 -7.34
CA ALA A 64 5.72 12.30 -7.48
C ALA A 64 7.23 12.48 -7.23
N ALA A 65 7.76 11.82 -6.20
CA ALA A 65 9.19 11.81 -5.89
C ALA A 65 10.03 11.18 -7.03
N ALA A 66 9.59 10.06 -7.57
CA ALA A 66 10.26 9.39 -8.70
C ALA A 66 10.27 10.28 -9.96
N ALA A 67 9.14 10.90 -10.31
CA ALA A 67 9.06 11.83 -11.44
C ALA A 67 9.96 13.07 -11.23
N ALA A 68 10.03 13.60 -9.99
CA ALA A 68 10.92 14.71 -9.66
C ALA A 68 12.40 14.34 -9.80
N ALA A 69 12.79 13.14 -9.39
CA ALA A 69 14.16 12.64 -9.54
C ALA A 69 14.55 12.47 -11.02
N GLN A 70 13.64 11.95 -11.85
CA GLN A 70 13.86 11.82 -13.29
C GLN A 70 14.06 13.18 -13.97
N ARG A 71 13.26 14.20 -13.61
CA ARG A 71 13.42 15.56 -14.12
C ARG A 71 14.79 16.17 -13.78
N LYS A 72 15.29 15.92 -12.57
CA LYS A 72 16.63 16.39 -12.16
C LYS A 72 17.77 15.69 -12.90
N ALA A 73 17.59 14.45 -13.33
CA ALA A 73 18.60 13.71 -14.09
C ALA A 73 18.65 14.10 -15.58
N GLN A 74 17.59 14.75 -16.09
CA GLN A 74 17.46 15.19 -17.48
C GLN A 74 17.85 16.66 -17.69
N ALA A 75 18.11 17.41 -16.62
CA ALA A 75 18.51 18.81 -16.61
C ALA A 75 20.00 18.95 -16.31
#